data_AF-A0A2P2JQ62-F1
#
_entry.id   AF-A0A2P2JQ62-F1
#
_cell.length_a   1.000
_cell.length_b   1.000
_cell.length_c   1.000
_cell.angle_alpha   90.00
_cell.angle_beta   90.00
_cell.angle_gamma   90.00
#
_symmetry.space_group_name_H-M   'P 1'
#
loop_
_entity.id
_entity.type
_entity.pdbx_description
1 polymer ?
#
loop_
_entity_poly.entity_id
_entity_poly.type
_entity_poly.pdbx_seq_one_letter_code
_entity_poly.pdbx_strand_id
1 'polypeptide(L)'
;MATHTPNLDCRMYEARYPEVDMAVMIQVKNIADMGAYVSLLEYNNIEGMILFSELSRRRIRSVSSLIKVGRIEPVMVLRVDKEKGYIDLSKRRVSEEDIQACEERYNKSKLVHSIMRHVAETLGIDLEELYIHIGWPLYRKYGHAFEAFKIIVNDPDSVLNTLTREVKEIGPDGQEVRFVWWCLFVNCHC
;
A
#
# COMPACT_ATOMS: atom_id res chain seq x y z
N MET A 1 15.70 11.34 -26.28
CA MET A 1 14.42 11.28 -25.54
C MET A 1 14.70 10.44 -24.31
N ALA A 2 14.68 11.02 -23.12
CA ALA A 2 14.91 10.25 -21.91
C ALA A 2 13.75 9.27 -21.75
N THR A 3 14.04 7.97 -21.77
CA THR A 3 13.08 6.94 -21.39
C THR A 3 12.76 7.13 -19.91
N HIS A 4 11.66 7.80 -19.60
CA HIS A 4 11.20 7.94 -18.23
C HIS A 4 10.78 6.55 -17.74
N THR A 5 11.61 5.91 -16.92
CA THR A 5 11.23 4.66 -16.27
C THR A 5 10.23 5.03 -15.18
N PRO A 6 8.97 4.57 -15.25
CA PRO A 6 7.97 4.90 -14.26
C PRO A 6 8.38 4.36 -12.89
N ASN A 7 8.15 5.13 -11.84
CA ASN A 7 8.35 4.68 -10.47
C ASN A 7 7.22 3.73 -10.07
N LEU A 8 7.57 2.48 -9.76
CA LEU A 8 6.64 1.41 -9.41
C LEU A 8 6.57 1.13 -7.91
N ASP A 9 7.29 1.91 -7.10
CA ASP A 9 7.23 1.83 -5.65
C ASP A 9 6.20 2.84 -5.12
N CYS A 10 5.10 2.32 -4.58
CA CYS A 10 4.05 3.15 -3.99
C CYS A 10 3.41 2.46 -2.78
N ARG A 11 2.93 3.27 -1.83
CA ARG A 11 2.09 2.82 -0.71
C ARG A 11 0.71 2.39 -1.19
N MET A 12 0.18 1.33 -0.59
CA MET A 12 -1.14 0.79 -0.97
C MET A 12 -2.29 1.65 -0.42
N TYR A 13 -2.09 2.25 0.76
CA TYR A 13 -3.09 3.09 1.43
C TYR A 13 -2.74 4.57 1.34
N GLU A 14 -3.76 5.41 1.51
CA GLU A 14 -3.59 6.86 1.51
C GLU A 14 -2.69 7.33 2.67
N ALA A 15 -2.95 6.79 3.86
CA ALA A 15 -2.20 7.08 5.07
C ALA A 15 -0.73 6.66 4.89
N ARG A 16 0.19 7.59 5.17
CA ARG A 16 1.64 7.34 5.05
C ARG A 16 2.15 6.34 6.09
N TYR A 17 1.52 6.30 7.27
CA TYR A 17 1.89 5.42 8.36
C TYR A 17 0.66 4.66 8.85
N PRO A 18 0.84 3.41 9.32
CA PRO A 18 -0.26 2.66 9.93
C PRO A 18 -0.70 3.27 11.25
N GLU A 19 -1.89 2.88 11.70
CA GLU A 19 -2.40 3.21 13.03
C GLU A 19 -1.86 2.25 14.09
N VAL A 20 -1.86 2.70 15.35
CA VAL A 20 -1.49 1.87 16.50
C VAL A 20 -2.55 0.77 16.70
N ASP A 21 -2.12 -0.39 17.18
CA ASP A 21 -2.91 -1.61 17.37
C ASP A 21 -3.46 -2.23 16.07
N MET A 22 -3.06 -1.72 14.91
CA MET A 22 -3.37 -2.33 13.62
C MET A 22 -2.41 -3.48 13.30
N ALA A 23 -2.95 -4.61 12.83
CA ALA A 23 -2.15 -5.68 12.24
C ALA A 23 -1.72 -5.30 10.80
N VAL A 24 -0.45 -5.50 10.48
CA VAL A 24 0.16 -5.20 9.16
C VAL A 24 1.08 -6.32 8.72
N MET A 25 1.24 -6.49 7.41
CA MET A 25 2.15 -7.48 6.83
C MET A 25 3.55 -6.90 6.65
N ILE A 26 4.54 -7.56 7.26
CA ILE A 26 5.94 -7.17 7.17
C ILE A 26 6.78 -8.23 6.49
N GLN A 27 7.90 -7.81 5.91
CA GLN A 27 8.97 -8.68 5.46
C GLN A 27 10.21 -8.45 6.31
N VAL A 28 10.80 -9.52 6.82
CA VAL A 28 12.02 -9.44 7.62
C VAL A 28 13.21 -9.12 6.70
N LYS A 29 13.91 -8.02 6.94
CA LYS A 29 15.09 -7.62 6.16
C LYS A 29 16.37 -8.09 6.79
N ASN A 30 16.53 -7.88 8.10
CA ASN A 30 17.75 -8.25 8.82
C ASN A 30 17.44 -8.56 10.28
N ILE A 31 18.28 -9.38 10.91
CA ILE A 31 18.20 -9.69 12.33
C ILE A 31 19.46 -9.11 13.00
N ALA A 32 19.28 -8.31 14.04
CA ALA A 32 20.34 -7.70 14.82
C ALA A 32 20.29 -8.19 16.28
N ASP A 33 21.25 -7.78 17.10
CA ASP A 33 21.37 -8.26 18.49
C ASP A 33 20.25 -7.77 19.43
N MET A 34 19.59 -6.65 19.10
CA MET A 34 18.49 -6.09 19.89
C MET A 34 17.09 -6.48 19.37
N GLY A 35 16.99 -6.92 18.11
CA GLY A 35 15.71 -7.13 17.46
C GLY A 35 15.82 -7.49 15.97
N ALA A 36 14.69 -7.51 15.28
CA ALA A 36 14.62 -7.73 13.83
C ALA A 36 14.19 -6.45 13.13
N TYR A 37 14.94 -6.07 12.10
CA TYR A 37 14.57 -5.01 11.16
C TYR A 37 13.68 -5.59 10.08
N VAL A 38 12.54 -4.95 9.87
CA VAL A 38 11.51 -5.40 8.94
C VAL A 38 11.05 -4.25 8.06
N SER A 39 10.47 -4.55 6.91
CA SER A 39 9.86 -3.57 6.03
C SER A 39 8.36 -3.83 5.92
N LEU A 40 7.55 -2.78 6.03
CA LEU A 40 6.11 -2.83 5.86
C LEU A 40 5.77 -2.83 4.36
N LEU A 41 5.32 -3.98 3.84
CA LEU A 41 5.05 -4.14 2.41
C LEU A 41 3.88 -3.25 1.93
N GLU A 42 2.92 -2.99 2.81
CA GLU A 42 1.73 -2.19 2.51
C GLU A 42 2.00 -0.68 2.42
N TYR A 43 3.07 -0.20 3.07
CA TYR A 43 3.36 1.23 3.26
C TYR A 43 4.68 1.62 2.60
N ASN A 44 4.90 1.24 1.33
CA ASN A 44 6.11 1.60 0.58
C ASN A 44 7.42 1.13 1.24
N ASN A 45 7.43 -0.08 1.81
CA ASN A 45 8.60 -0.68 2.45
C ASN A 45 9.21 0.13 3.60
N ILE A 46 8.42 0.97 4.29
CA ILE A 46 8.89 1.69 5.48
C ILE A 46 9.53 0.73 6.47
N GLU A 47 10.62 1.17 7.08
CA GLU A 47 11.37 0.39 8.05
C GLU A 47 10.66 0.35 9.40
N GLY A 48 10.61 -0.84 9.98
CA GLY A 48 10.11 -1.09 11.33
C GLY A 48 11.07 -1.98 12.09
N MET A 49 10.93 -1.99 13.41
CA MET A 49 11.73 -2.82 14.30
C MET A 49 10.82 -3.66 15.20
N ILE A 50 11.17 -4.94 15.35
CA ILE A 50 10.53 -5.83 16.31
C ILE A 50 11.57 -6.17 17.40
N LEU A 51 11.27 -5.80 18.64
CA LEU A 51 12.10 -6.19 19.79
C LEU A 51 11.96 -7.68 20.09
N PHE A 52 13.03 -8.31 20.58
CA PHE A 52 12.99 -9.72 20.98
C PHE A 52 11.98 -10.02 22.11
N SER A 53 11.75 -9.06 23.01
CA SER A 53 10.70 -9.14 24.04
C SER A 53 9.29 -9.22 23.46
N GLU A 54 9.10 -8.71 22.25
CA GLU A 54 7.83 -8.66 21.52
C GLU A 54 7.70 -9.76 20.45
N LEU A 55 8.71 -10.64 20.31
CA LEU A 55 8.65 -11.83 19.44
C LEU A 55 7.97 -13.02 20.08
N SER A 56 8.24 -13.28 21.35
CA SER A 56 7.71 -14.46 22.05
C SER A 56 7.50 -14.19 23.53
N ARG A 57 6.52 -14.87 24.13
CA ARG A 57 6.32 -14.87 25.59
C ARG A 57 7.34 -15.76 26.32
N ARG A 58 7.99 -16.69 25.62
CA ARG A 58 8.89 -17.70 26.23
C ARG A 58 10.35 -17.37 25.96
N ARG A 59 11.25 -17.86 26.83
CA ARG A 59 12.70 -17.71 26.65
C ARG A 59 13.13 -18.37 25.34
N ILE A 60 13.74 -17.57 24.47
CA ILE A 60 14.15 -17.97 23.13
C ILE A 60 15.45 -18.78 23.23
N ARG A 61 15.47 -19.99 22.66
CA ARG A 61 16.71 -20.80 22.53
C ARG A 61 17.49 -20.44 21.26
N SER A 62 16.78 -20.16 20.17
CA SER A 62 17.36 -19.73 18.90
C SER A 62 16.42 -18.73 18.22
N VAL A 63 16.97 -17.58 17.81
CA VAL A 63 16.20 -16.52 17.14
C VAL A 63 15.86 -16.94 15.70
N SER A 64 16.79 -17.62 15.03
CA SER A 64 16.67 -18.07 13.65
C SER A 64 15.53 -19.08 13.40
N SER A 65 15.04 -19.75 14.45
CA SER A 65 13.86 -20.62 14.34
C SER A 65 12.54 -19.86 14.38
N LEU A 66 12.51 -18.68 15.02
CA LEU A 66 11.29 -17.89 15.21
C LEU A 66 11.05 -16.89 14.08
N ILE A 67 12.15 -16.32 13.56
CA ILE A 67 12.13 -15.36 12.48
C ILE A 67 13.18 -15.75 11.45
N LYS A 68 12.78 -15.71 10.18
CA LYS A 68 13.66 -15.93 9.04
C LYS A 68 13.68 -14.69 8.17
N VAL A 69 14.88 -14.28 7.77
CA VAL A 69 15.07 -13.20 6.80
C VAL A 69 14.34 -13.54 5.49
N GLY A 70 13.68 -12.55 4.91
CA GLY A 70 12.89 -12.68 3.69
C GLY A 70 11.47 -13.21 3.88
N ARG A 71 11.13 -13.78 5.05
CA ARG A 71 9.79 -14.26 5.33
C ARG A 71 8.83 -13.10 5.57
N ILE A 72 7.59 -13.26 5.09
CA ILE A 72 6.49 -12.35 5.36
C ILE A 72 5.71 -12.88 6.56
N GLU A 73 5.47 -12.03 7.55
CA GLU A 73 4.68 -12.38 8.74
C GLU A 73 3.77 -11.20 9.16
N PRO A 74 2.57 -11.48 9.69
CA PRO A 74 1.71 -10.45 10.27
C PRO A 74 2.21 -10.03 11.65
N VAL A 75 2.24 -8.73 11.90
CA VAL A 75 2.62 -8.13 13.19
C VAL A 75 1.71 -6.96 13.53
N MET A 76 1.58 -6.65 14.80
CA MET A 76 0.77 -5.53 15.28
C MET A 76 1.65 -4.31 15.52
N VAL A 77 1.15 -3.14 15.14
CA VAL A 77 1.83 -1.86 15.38
C VAL A 77 1.66 -1.45 16.83
N LEU A 78 2.76 -1.25 17.54
CA LEU A 78 2.75 -0.76 18.93
C LEU A 78 2.81 0.76 19.00
N ARG A 79 3.73 1.34 18.22
CA ARG A 79 4.02 2.75 18.28
C ARG A 79 4.54 3.20 16.92
N VAL A 80 4.15 4.41 16.54
CA VAL A 80 4.59 5.06 15.31
C VAL A 80 5.20 6.41 15.68
N ASP A 81 6.47 6.59 15.35
CA ASP A 81 7.15 7.88 15.40
C ASP A 81 7.15 8.49 14.00
N LYS A 82 6.26 9.46 13.78
CA LYS A 82 6.08 10.12 12.47
C LYS A 82 7.22 11.06 12.11
N GLU A 83 7.98 11.55 13.10
CA GLU A 83 9.08 12.49 12.89
C GLU A 83 10.33 11.75 12.43
N LYS A 84 10.64 10.63 13.08
CA LYS A 84 11.82 9.81 12.75
C LYS A 84 11.53 8.73 11.71
N GLY A 85 10.26 8.39 11.49
CA GLY A 85 9.84 7.31 10.60
C GLY A 85 10.07 5.91 11.18
N TYR A 86 10.25 5.79 12.50
CA TYR A 86 10.40 4.50 13.18
C TYR A 86 9.04 3.94 13.61
N ILE A 87 8.86 2.64 13.36
CA ILE A 87 7.67 1.90 13.75
C ILE A 87 8.08 0.73 14.64
N ASP A 88 7.58 0.73 15.87
CA ASP A 88 7.74 -0.38 16.79
C ASP A 88 6.61 -1.39 16.57
N LEU A 89 6.99 -2.64 16.41
CA LEU A 89 6.10 -3.72 16.02
C LEU A 89 6.15 -4.86 17.04
N SER A 90 5.05 -5.61 17.16
CA SER A 90 4.95 -6.77 18.03
C SER A 90 4.30 -7.95 17.33
N LYS A 91 4.96 -9.10 17.39
CA LYS A 91 4.38 -10.38 16.94
C LYS A 91 3.54 -11.04 18.04
N ARG A 92 3.85 -10.75 19.30
CA ARG A 92 3.27 -11.43 20.48
C ARG A 92 1.84 -10.99 20.81
N ARG A 93 1.44 -9.81 20.34
CA ARG A 93 0.13 -9.19 20.64
C ARG A 93 -0.93 -9.46 19.59
N VAL A 94 -0.54 -9.98 18.44
CA VAL A 94 -1.48 -10.32 17.37
C VAL A 94 -2.32 -11.53 17.82
N SER A 95 -3.64 -11.42 17.75
CA SER A 95 -4.56 -12.55 17.94
C SER A 95 -4.68 -13.37 16.65
N GLU A 96 -5.14 -14.62 16.73
CA GLU A 96 -5.35 -15.44 15.52
C GLU A 96 -6.40 -14.83 14.58
N GLU A 97 -7.41 -14.17 15.14
CA GLU A 97 -8.44 -13.42 14.39
C GLU A 97 -7.81 -12.25 13.62
N ASP A 98 -6.93 -11.48 14.27
CA ASP A 98 -6.22 -10.36 13.63
C ASP A 98 -5.26 -10.83 12.55
N ILE A 99 -4.57 -11.97 12.74
CA ILE A 99 -3.71 -12.58 11.73
C ILE A 99 -4.53 -12.87 10.47
N GLN A 100 -5.67 -13.54 10.63
CA GLN A 100 -6.51 -13.93 9.50
C GLN A 100 -7.10 -12.72 8.78
N ALA A 101 -7.59 -11.73 9.53
CA ALA A 101 -8.09 -10.48 8.97
C ALA A 101 -7.00 -9.69 8.23
N CYS A 102 -5.79 -9.65 8.78
CA CYS A 102 -4.63 -9.00 8.18
C CYS A 102 -4.21 -9.69 6.88
N GLU A 103 -4.12 -11.02 6.87
CA GLU A 103 -3.80 -11.80 5.67
C GLU A 103 -4.84 -11.60 4.57
N GLU A 104 -6.13 -11.61 4.90
CA GLU A 104 -7.19 -11.37 3.93
C GLU A 104 -7.10 -9.95 3.34
N ARG A 105 -6.94 -8.92 4.19
CA ARG A 105 -6.80 -7.52 3.76
C ARG A 105 -5.56 -7.33 2.88
N TYR A 106 -4.44 -7.92 3.28
CA TYR A 106 -3.20 -7.85 2.53
C TYR A 106 -3.31 -8.53 1.16
N ASN A 107 -3.93 -9.71 1.09
CA ASN A 107 -4.13 -10.40 -0.18
C ASN A 107 -5.00 -9.58 -1.15
N LYS A 108 -6.08 -8.95 -0.65
CA LYS A 108 -6.92 -8.04 -1.44
C LYS A 108 -6.11 -6.84 -1.95
N SER A 109 -5.34 -6.18 -1.07
CA SER A 109 -4.50 -5.03 -1.44
C SER A 109 -3.40 -5.40 -2.42
N LYS A 110 -2.76 -6.56 -2.25
CA LYS A 110 -1.71 -7.08 -3.13
C LYS A 110 -2.23 -7.33 -4.55
N LEU A 111 -3.46 -7.85 -4.69
CA LEU A 111 -4.10 -8.04 -5.99
C LEU A 111 -4.33 -6.71 -6.69
N VAL A 112 -4.91 -5.73 -5.98
CA VAL A 112 -5.12 -4.38 -6.52
C VAL A 112 -3.80 -3.74 -6.92
N HIS A 113 -2.79 -3.82 -6.06
CA HIS A 113 -1.46 -3.27 -6.33
C HIS A 113 -0.78 -3.93 -7.53
N SER A 114 -0.94 -5.24 -7.72
CA SER A 114 -0.40 -5.95 -8.89
C SER A 114 -1.06 -5.48 -10.19
N ILE A 115 -2.38 -5.25 -10.18
CA ILE A 115 -3.11 -4.72 -11.34
C ILE A 115 -2.64 -3.30 -11.63
N MET A 116 -2.59 -2.45 -10.61
CA MET A 116 -2.15 -1.06 -10.74
C MET A 116 -0.71 -0.94 -11.25
N ARG A 117 0.20 -1.79 -10.77
CA ARG A 117 1.58 -1.85 -11.26
C ARG A 117 1.64 -2.20 -12.75
N HIS A 118 0.90 -3.22 -13.17
CA HIS A 118 0.86 -3.61 -14.58
C HIS A 118 0.29 -2.50 -15.47
N VAL A 119 -0.75 -1.82 -15.00
CA VAL A 119 -1.35 -0.67 -15.68
C VAL A 119 -0.35 0.48 -15.79
N ALA A 120 0.33 0.82 -14.69
CA ALA A 120 1.38 1.84 -14.64
C ALA A 120 2.54 1.54 -15.62
N GLU A 121 3.03 0.30 -15.65
CA GLU A 121 4.05 -0.16 -16.59
C GLU A 121 3.60 -0.03 -18.05
N THR A 122 2.37 -0.46 -18.35
CA THR A 122 1.82 -0.46 -19.71
C THR A 122 1.65 0.97 -20.24
N LEU A 123 1.29 1.89 -19.37
CA LEU A 123 0.99 3.29 -19.72
C LEU A 123 2.21 4.21 -19.57
N GLY A 124 3.28 3.72 -18.94
CA GLY A 124 4.48 4.52 -18.67
C GLY A 124 4.25 5.64 -17.65
N ILE A 125 3.30 5.45 -16.72
CA ILE A 125 2.92 6.45 -15.71
C ILE A 125 3.42 5.98 -14.34
N ASP A 126 3.80 6.92 -13.48
CA ASP A 126 4.17 6.62 -12.11
C ASP A 126 3.02 5.98 -11.34
N LEU A 127 3.34 4.94 -10.56
CA LEU A 127 2.33 4.20 -9.82
C LEU A 127 1.65 5.07 -8.76
N GLU A 128 2.37 6.04 -8.17
CA GLU A 128 1.80 6.97 -7.19
C GLU A 128 0.69 7.84 -7.79
N GLU A 129 0.86 8.34 -9.02
CA GLU A 129 -0.16 9.11 -9.74
C GLU A 129 -1.44 8.28 -9.94
N LEU A 130 -1.29 7.02 -10.32
CA LEU A 130 -2.42 6.09 -10.47
C LEU A 130 -3.17 5.86 -9.14
N TYR A 131 -2.43 5.77 -8.03
CA TYR A 131 -3.03 5.64 -6.70
C TYR A 131 -3.73 6.92 -6.24
N ILE A 132 -3.15 8.10 -6.49
CA ILE A 132 -3.76 9.39 -6.16
C ILE A 132 -5.10 9.56 -6.88
N HIS A 133 -5.14 9.24 -8.17
CA HIS A 133 -6.31 9.50 -9.02
C HIS A 133 -7.38 8.40 -8.96
N ILE A 134 -6.97 7.13 -8.79
CA ILE A 134 -7.90 5.99 -8.81
C ILE A 134 -7.95 5.28 -7.46
N GLY A 135 -6.80 4.91 -6.91
CA GLY A 135 -6.72 4.07 -5.71
C GLY A 135 -7.37 4.68 -4.49
N TRP A 136 -6.85 5.80 -4.00
CA TRP A 136 -7.31 6.42 -2.75
C TRP A 136 -8.77 6.89 -2.82
N PRO A 137 -9.28 7.47 -3.94
CA PRO A 137 -10.70 7.72 -4.10
C PRO A 137 -11.59 6.47 -3.96
N LEU A 138 -11.15 5.32 -4.51
CA LEU A 138 -11.86 4.06 -4.36
C LEU A 138 -11.87 3.56 -2.91
N TYR A 139 -10.75 3.65 -2.20
CA TYR A 139 -10.67 3.33 -0.78
C TYR A 139 -11.65 4.17 0.06
N ARG A 140 -11.75 5.48 -0.21
CA ARG A 140 -12.68 6.36 0.51
C ARG A 140 -14.16 6.04 0.25
N LYS A 141 -14.51 5.66 -0.99
CA LYS A 141 -15.91 5.45 -1.39
C LYS A 141 -16.45 4.06 -1.02
N TYR A 142 -15.64 3.02 -1.19
CA TYR A 142 -16.06 1.63 -1.02
C TYR A 142 -15.40 0.94 0.19
N GLY A 143 -14.63 1.67 1.00
CA GLY A 143 -13.85 1.17 2.12
C GLY A 143 -12.55 0.48 1.70
N HIS A 144 -12.59 -0.35 0.66
CA HIS A 144 -11.41 -1.01 0.10
C HIS A 144 -11.47 -1.03 -1.43
N ALA A 145 -10.35 -0.71 -2.09
CA ALA A 145 -10.30 -0.68 -3.56
C ALA A 145 -10.74 -2.01 -4.19
N PHE A 146 -10.39 -3.14 -3.58
CA PHE A 146 -10.82 -4.47 -4.03
C PHE A 146 -12.34 -4.61 -4.22
N GLU A 147 -13.16 -4.07 -3.32
CA GLU A 147 -14.62 -4.16 -3.46
C GLU A 147 -15.11 -3.35 -4.67
N ALA A 148 -14.48 -2.21 -4.95
CA ALA A 148 -14.76 -1.46 -6.17
C ALA A 148 -14.35 -2.24 -7.43
N PHE A 149 -13.21 -2.92 -7.43
CA PHE A 149 -12.79 -3.79 -8.54
C PHE A 149 -13.77 -4.94 -8.78
N LYS A 150 -14.37 -5.54 -7.74
CA LYS A 150 -15.41 -6.56 -7.91
C LYS A 150 -16.66 -6.02 -8.61
N ILE A 151 -17.02 -4.77 -8.32
CA ILE A 151 -18.15 -4.10 -8.99
C ILE A 151 -17.78 -3.79 -10.45
N ILE A 152 -16.57 -3.27 -10.70
CA ILE A 152 -16.08 -2.94 -12.05
C ILE A 152 -16.18 -4.14 -13.01
N VAL A 153 -15.91 -5.36 -12.55
CA VAL A 153 -16.00 -6.57 -13.38
C VAL A 153 -17.43 -6.82 -13.88
N ASN A 154 -18.45 -6.46 -13.10
CA ASN A 154 -19.85 -6.68 -13.45
C ASN A 154 -20.51 -5.45 -14.09
N ASP A 155 -20.11 -4.26 -13.64
CA ASP A 155 -20.65 -2.97 -14.08
C ASP A 155 -19.53 -1.90 -14.01
N PRO A 156 -18.74 -1.76 -15.10
CA PRO A 156 -17.59 -0.86 -15.10
C PRO A 156 -18.01 0.61 -15.05
N ASP A 157 -19.10 0.97 -15.71
CA ASP A 157 -19.49 2.36 -15.90
C ASP A 157 -19.94 3.03 -14.59
N SER A 158 -20.62 2.30 -13.69
CA SER A 158 -21.07 2.89 -12.42
C SER A 158 -19.93 3.32 -11.50
N VAL A 159 -18.80 2.61 -11.55
CA VAL A 159 -17.61 2.92 -10.74
C VAL A 159 -16.74 3.95 -11.44
N LEU A 160 -16.48 3.75 -12.74
CA LEU A 160 -15.56 4.60 -13.51
C LEU A 160 -16.10 6.02 -13.72
N ASN A 161 -17.40 6.18 -13.97
CA ASN A 161 -18.02 7.52 -14.08
C ASN A 161 -17.96 8.31 -12.77
N THR A 162 -17.88 7.64 -11.61
CA THR A 162 -17.71 8.34 -10.33
C THR A 162 -16.27 8.80 -10.10
N LEU A 163 -15.30 8.14 -10.71
CA LEU A 163 -13.88 8.44 -10.57
C LEU A 163 -13.40 9.53 -11.53
N THR A 164 -14.22 9.86 -12.54
CA THR A 164 -13.90 10.90 -13.50
C THR A 164 -13.97 12.28 -12.84
N ARG A 165 -12.83 12.75 -12.32
CA ARG A 165 -12.67 14.15 -11.92
C ARG A 165 -12.20 14.97 -13.10
N GLU A 166 -12.84 16.13 -13.27
CA GLU A 166 -12.33 17.22 -14.10
C GLU A 166 -10.99 17.69 -13.48
N VAL A 167 -9.88 17.44 -14.16
CA VAL A 167 -8.60 18.09 -13.86
C VAL A 167 -8.72 19.52 -14.35
N LYS A 168 -8.68 20.47 -13.42
CA LYS A 168 -8.55 21.89 -13.73
C LYS A 168 -7.06 22.22 -13.79
N GLU A 169 -6.54 22.42 -14.99
CA GLU A 169 -5.23 23.05 -15.17
C GLU A 169 -5.43 24.54 -15.44
N ILE A 170 -4.51 25.37 -14.93
CA ILE A 170 -4.47 26.80 -15.25
C ILE A 170 -3.48 26.94 -16.39
N GLY A 171 -3.98 27.30 -17.58
CA GLY A 171 -3.12 27.55 -18.73
C GLY A 171 -2.19 28.76 -18.51
N PRO A 172 -1.11 28.90 -19.30
CA PRO A 172 -0.16 30.02 -19.17
C PRO A 172 -0.79 31.41 -19.34
N ASP A 173 -2.01 31.48 -19.88
CA ASP A 173 -2.79 32.71 -20.10
C ASP A 173 -3.81 33.00 -18.98
N GLY A 174 -3.79 32.24 -17.88
CA GLY A 174 -4.69 32.44 -16.73
C GLY A 174 -6.14 31.99 -16.95
N GLN A 175 -6.46 31.24 -18.00
CA GLN A 175 -7.76 30.61 -18.21
C GLN A 175 -7.80 29.21 -17.57
N GLU A 176 -8.86 28.93 -16.81
CA GLU A 176 -9.19 27.59 -16.31
C GLU A 176 -9.60 26.71 -17.50
N VAL A 177 -8.81 25.68 -17.80
CA VAL A 177 -9.17 24.64 -18.76
C VAL A 177 -9.66 23.41 -18.01
N ARG A 178 -10.88 22.97 -18.33
CA ARG A 178 -11.51 21.77 -17.75
C ARG A 178 -11.12 20.55 -18.59
N PHE A 179 -10.28 19.69 -18.05
CA PHE A 179 -9.95 18.41 -18.68
C PHE A 179 -10.66 17.28 -17.98
N VAL A 180 -11.37 16.45 -18.71
CA VAL A 180 -11.88 15.17 -18.19
C VAL A 180 -10.73 14.17 -18.29
N TRP A 181 -10.15 13.75 -17.16
CA TRP A 181 -8.93 12.91 -17.12
C TRP A 181 -9.07 11.61 -17.95
N TRP A 182 -10.28 11.07 -18.03
CA TRP A 182 -10.61 9.90 -18.86
C TRP A 182 -10.60 10.19 -20.37
N CYS A 183 -10.91 11.41 -20.79
CA CYS A 183 -10.93 11.79 -22.19
C CYS A 183 -9.50 11.85 -22.77
N LEU A 184 -8.50 12.22 -21.96
CA LEU A 184 -7.08 12.11 -22.31
C LEU A 184 -6.60 10.64 -22.41
N PHE A 185 -7.25 9.72 -21.69
CA PHE A 185 -6.87 8.32 -21.62
C PHE A 185 -7.51 7.44 -22.70
N VAL A 186 -8.73 7.77 -23.12
CA VAL A 186 -9.49 6.96 -24.11
C VAL A 186 -9.40 7.53 -25.53
N ASN A 187 -9.15 8.82 -25.73
CA ASN A 187 -8.93 9.40 -27.08
C ASN A 187 -7.47 9.37 -27.54
N CYS A 188 -6.75 8.28 -27.25
CA CYS A 188 -5.47 7.95 -27.89
C CYS A 188 -5.64 6.78 -28.88
N HIS A 189 -6.82 6.68 -29.50
CA HIS A 189 -7.04 5.90 -30.72
C HIS A 189 -7.75 6.77 -31.76
N CYS A 190 -6.94 7.17 -32.76
CA CYS A 190 -7.25 7.81 -34.05
C CYS A 190 -7.85 9.23 -34.05
#